data_AF-A0A941VTQ3-F1
#
_entry.id   AF-A0A941VTQ3-F1
#
_cell.length_a   1.000
_cell.length_b   1.000
_cell.length_c   1.000
_cell.angle_alpha   90.00
_cell.angle_beta   90.00
_cell.angle_gamma   90.00
#
_symmetry.space_group_name_H-M   'P 1'
#
loop_
_entity.id
_entity.type
_entity.pdbx_description
1 polymer ?
#
loop_
_entity_poly.entity_id
_entity_poly.type
_entity_poly.pdbx_seq_one_letter_code
_entity_poly.pdbx_strand_id
1 'polypeptide(L)'
;MEEIEELVKRYHLEEDSEHIIIRLPDKDGQVRRCFLLRRKYLLIQFPDGHFSDFPLTEIIEATVKYPELLLSESIHFVHKTPESSIITENSCSENNND
;
A
#
# COMPACT_ATOMS: atom_id res chain seq x y z
N MET A 1 -11.58 -6.24 3.58
CA MET A 1 -12.34 -5.72 2.43
C MET A 1 -13.00 -4.41 2.84
N GLU A 2 -13.64 -4.35 4.01
CA GLU A 2 -14.15 -3.09 4.58
C GLU A 2 -13.10 -1.96 4.65
N GLU A 3 -11.87 -2.23 5.11
CA GLU A 3 -10.79 -1.22 5.12
C GLU A 3 -10.49 -0.67 3.72
N ILE A 4 -10.49 -1.53 2.69
CA ILE A 4 -10.24 -1.14 1.30
C ILE A 4 -11.41 -0.29 0.79
N GLU A 5 -12.65 -0.67 1.11
CA GLU A 5 -13.85 0.11 0.78
C GLU A 5 -13.86 1.48 1.46
N GLU A 6 -13.35 1.56 2.70
CA GLU A 6 -13.17 2.82 3.39
C GLU A 6 -12.15 3.71 2.67
N LEU A 7 -11.01 3.17 2.24
CA LEU A 7 -10.00 3.92 1.47
C LEU A 7 -10.54 4.36 0.10
N VAL A 8 -11.29 3.51 -0.60
CA VAL A 8 -11.96 3.85 -1.87
C VAL A 8 -12.88 5.05 -1.67
N LYS A 9 -13.69 5.07 -0.60
CA LYS A 9 -14.58 6.19 -0.27
C LYS A 9 -13.78 7.43 0.14
N ARG A 10 -12.79 7.28 1.01
CA ARG A 10 -11.97 8.38 1.56
C ARG A 10 -11.21 9.13 0.48
N TYR A 11 -10.67 8.40 -0.49
CA TYR A 11 -9.89 8.99 -1.59
C TYR A 11 -10.69 9.19 -2.87
N HIS A 12 -12.00 8.94 -2.85
CA HIS A 12 -12.87 9.03 -4.03
C HIS A 12 -12.32 8.24 -5.23
N LEU A 13 -11.84 7.02 -4.98
CA LEU A 13 -11.29 6.14 -6.00
C LEU A 13 -12.40 5.54 -6.87
N GLU A 14 -12.05 5.20 -8.09
CA GLU A 14 -12.92 4.45 -8.99
C GLU A 14 -12.71 2.94 -8.77
N GLU A 15 -13.73 2.13 -9.04
CA GLU A 15 -13.62 0.68 -8.97
C GLU A 15 -14.47 0.01 -10.04
N ASP A 16 -14.02 -1.16 -10.49
CA ASP A 16 -14.80 -2.09 -11.30
C ASP A 16 -14.87 -3.46 -10.61
N SER A 17 -15.33 -4.49 -11.33
CA SER A 17 -15.46 -5.85 -10.78
C SER A 17 -14.14 -6.46 -10.31
N GLU A 18 -13.01 -6.04 -10.88
CA GLU A 18 -11.68 -6.63 -10.66
C GLU A 18 -10.64 -5.63 -10.16
N HIS A 19 -10.84 -4.33 -10.36
CA HIS A 19 -9.83 -3.31 -10.13
C HIS A 19 -10.30 -2.18 -9.23
N ILE A 20 -9.35 -1.62 -8.49
CA ILE A 20 -9.41 -0.28 -7.92
C ILE A 20 -8.57 0.62 -8.81
N ILE A 21 -9.14 1.75 -9.21
CA ILE A 21 -8.59 2.66 -10.19
C ILE A 21 -8.28 3.99 -9.50
N ILE A 22 -6.98 4.31 -9.45
CA ILE A 22 -6.48 5.54 -8.84
C ILE A 22 -6.12 6.52 -9.97
N ARG A 23 -6.71 7.71 -9.93
CA ARG A 23 -6.39 8.81 -10.85
C ARG A 23 -5.25 9.64 -10.26
N LEU A 24 -4.13 9.65 -10.95
CA LEU A 24 -2.90 10.33 -10.53
C LEU A 24 -2.65 11.56 -11.41
N PRO A 25 -2.19 12.68 -10.84
CA PRO A 25 -1.74 13.82 -11.62
C PRO A 25 -0.45 13.46 -12.38
N ASP A 26 -0.40 13.72 -13.68
CA ASP A 26 0.83 13.59 -14.47
C ASP A 26 1.52 14.96 -14.62
N LYS A 27 2.82 14.93 -14.94
CA LYS A 27 3.69 16.11 -15.05
C LYS A 27 3.21 17.13 -16.10
N ASP A 28 2.47 16.67 -17.10
CA ASP A 28 1.94 17.49 -18.19
C ASP A 28 0.46 17.90 -18.01
N GLY A 29 -0.10 17.70 -16.82
CA GLY A 29 -1.51 17.98 -16.53
C GLY A 29 -2.50 16.96 -17.11
N GLN A 30 -1.99 15.89 -17.74
CA GLN A 30 -2.80 14.73 -18.06
C GLN A 30 -3.05 13.88 -16.81
N VAL A 31 -4.18 13.17 -16.76
CA VAL A 31 -4.52 12.30 -15.62
C VAL A 31 -4.10 10.87 -15.98
N ARG A 32 -3.10 10.34 -15.28
CA ARG A 32 -2.71 8.93 -15.39
C ARG A 32 -3.68 8.08 -14.56
N ARG A 33 -4.03 6.88 -15.04
CA ARG A 33 -4.79 5.89 -14.26
C ARG A 33 -3.88 4.75 -13.83
N CYS A 34 -3.90 4.43 -12.54
CA CYS A 34 -3.26 3.26 -11.97
C CYS A 34 -4.35 2.24 -11.64
N PHE A 35 -4.17 0.99 -12.10
CA PHE A 35 -5.11 -0.10 -11.90
C PHE A 35 -4.49 -1.08 -10.91
N LEU A 36 -5.17 -1.30 -9.79
CA LEU A 36 -4.78 -2.25 -8.75
C LEU A 36 -5.79 -3.39 -8.72
N LEU A 37 -5.32 -4.63 -8.77
CA LEU A 37 -6.19 -5.79 -8.63
C LEU A 37 -6.85 -5.81 -7.25
N ARG A 38 -8.17 -6.03 -7.20
CA ARG A 38 -8.97 -6.10 -5.98
C ARG A 38 -8.71 -7.43 -5.24
N ARG A 39 -7.55 -7.51 -4.60
CA ARG A 39 -7.11 -8.63 -3.75
C ARG A 39 -6.71 -8.13 -2.37
N LYS A 40 -6.67 -9.02 -1.39
CA LYS A 40 -6.21 -8.63 -0.03
C LYS A 40 -4.74 -8.25 -0.02
N TYR A 41 -3.93 -8.98 -0.78
CA TYR A 41 -2.49 -8.79 -0.89
C TYR A 41 -2.06 -8.81 -2.35
N LEU A 42 -1.02 -8.05 -2.68
CA LEU A 42 -0.34 -8.09 -3.96
C LEU A 42 1.15 -8.27 -3.75
N LEU A 43 1.75 -9.10 -4.60
CA LEU A 43 3.19 -9.29 -4.64
C LEU A 43 3.83 -8.16 -5.45
N ILE A 44 4.81 -7.50 -4.86
CA ILE A 44 5.55 -6.39 -5.47
C ILE A 44 6.98 -6.82 -5.73
N GLN A 45 7.45 -6.57 -6.94
CA GLN A 45 8.84 -6.73 -7.31
C GLN A 45 9.59 -5.41 -7.11
N PHE A 46 10.68 -5.46 -6.36
CA PHE A 46 11.54 -4.31 -6.13
C PHE A 46 12.64 -4.20 -7.21
N PRO A 47 13.26 -3.01 -7.38
CA PRO A 47 14.27 -2.79 -8.41
C PRO A 47 15.52 -3.68 -8.33
N ASP A 48 15.85 -4.20 -7.14
CA ASP A 48 16.95 -5.14 -6.91
C ASP A 48 16.55 -6.61 -7.17
N GLY A 49 15.30 -6.86 -7.58
CA GLY A 49 14.79 -8.16 -7.98
C GLY A 49 14.17 -8.98 -6.85
N HIS A 50 14.10 -8.49 -5.62
CA HIS A 50 13.36 -9.19 -4.55
C HIS A 50 11.85 -8.98 -4.68
N PHE A 51 11.09 -9.89 -4.09
CA PHE A 51 9.63 -9.87 -4.07
C PHE A 51 9.13 -9.82 -2.63
N SER A 52 8.10 -9.01 -2.38
CA SER A 52 7.41 -9.00 -1.08
C SER A 52 5.91 -8.78 -1.28
N ASP A 53 5.11 -9.45 -0.46
CA ASP A 53 3.66 -9.25 -0.42
C ASP A 53 3.32 -8.05 0.47
N PHE A 54 2.40 -7.21 -0.01
CA PHE A 54 1.85 -6.09 0.76
C PHE A 54 0.33 -6.10 0.77
N PRO A 55 -0.31 -5.69 1.89
CA PRO A 55 -1.72 -5.41 1.93
C PRO A 55 -2.11 -4.38 0.87
N LEU A 56 -3.22 -4.60 0.18
CA LEU A 56 -3.72 -3.65 -0.81
C LEU A 56 -4.01 -2.26 -0.21
N THR A 57 -4.36 -2.20 1.08
CA THR A 57 -4.55 -0.95 1.83
C THR A 57 -3.28 -0.09 1.83
N GLU A 58 -2.13 -0.68 2.12
CA GLU A 58 -0.84 0.00 2.11
C GLU A 58 -0.42 0.42 0.70
N ILE A 59 -0.72 -0.41 -0.30
CA ILE A 59 -0.45 -0.10 -1.70
C ILE A 59 -1.27 1.10 -2.17
N ILE A 60 -2.56 1.17 -1.81
CA ILE A 60 -3.43 2.32 -2.12
C ILE A 60 -2.89 3.58 -1.46
N GLU A 61 -2.60 3.52 -0.16
CA GLU A 61 -2.06 4.64 0.61
C GLU A 61 -0.75 5.16 0.00
N ALA A 62 0.20 4.27 -0.32
CA ALA A 62 1.47 4.62 -0.94
C ALA A 62 1.26 5.31 -2.30
N THR A 63 0.36 4.75 -3.12
CA THR A 63 0.07 5.26 -4.47
C THR A 63 -0.62 6.63 -4.44
N VAL A 64 -1.53 6.85 -3.48
CA VAL A 64 -2.25 8.13 -3.34
C VAL A 64 -1.36 9.21 -2.72
N LYS A 65 -0.57 8.87 -1.69
CA LYS A 65 0.26 9.84 -0.95
C LYS A 65 1.49 10.29 -1.73
N TYR A 66 2.07 9.41 -2.55
CA TYR A 66 3.30 9.66 -3.28
C TYR A 66 3.15 9.30 -4.76
N PRO A 67 2.24 9.96 -5.50
CA PRO A 67 1.88 9.60 -6.88
C PRO A 67 3.04 9.72 -7.88
N GLU A 68 4.03 10.55 -7.57
CA GLU A 68 5.22 10.78 -8.38
C GLU A 68 6.35 9.74 -8.19
N LEU A 69 6.27 8.92 -7.14
CA LEU A 69 7.29 7.92 -6.82
C LEU A 69 6.96 6.54 -7.41
N LEU A 70 7.96 5.67 -7.51
CA LEU A 70 7.71 4.27 -7.79
C LEU A 70 6.98 3.62 -6.61
N LEU A 71 6.16 2.60 -6.88
CA LEU A 71 5.43 1.90 -5.82
C LEU A 71 6.38 1.31 -4.76
N SER A 72 7.49 0.72 -5.20
CA SER A 72 8.54 0.20 -4.31
C SER A 72 9.16 1.26 -3.41
N GLU A 73 9.22 2.52 -3.85
CA GLU A 73 9.78 3.63 -3.08
C GLU A 73 8.73 4.21 -2.13
N SER A 74 7.51 4.41 -2.60
CA SER A 74 6.40 4.97 -1.82
C SER A 74 6.00 4.08 -0.63
N ILE A 75 6.04 2.76 -0.79
CA ILE A 75 5.78 1.81 0.31
C ILE A 75 6.76 1.99 1.46
N HIS A 76 8.04 2.27 1.17
CA HIS A 76 9.03 2.55 2.20
C HIS A 76 8.66 3.77 3.05
N PHE A 77 8.09 4.81 2.44
CA PHE A 77 7.64 6.00 3.16
C PHE A 77 6.42 5.70 4.03
N VAL A 78 5.47 4.88 3.54
CA VAL A 78 4.32 4.46 4.34
C VAL A 78 4.76 3.67 5.58
N HIS A 79 5.70 2.73 5.45
CA HIS A 79 6.23 1.99 6.61
C HIS A 79 7.15 2.82 7.52
N LYS A 80 7.86 3.81 6.97
CA LYS A 80 8.74 4.69 7.75
C LYS A 80 8.02 5.78 8.50
N THR A 81 6.78 6.11 8.13
CA THR A 81 5.99 7.10 8.86
C THR A 81 5.53 6.43 10.16
N PRO A 82 6.08 6.80 11.34
CA PRO A 82 5.64 6.23 12.60
C PRO A 82 4.40 7.01 13.03
N GLU A 83 3.27 6.77 12.36
CA GLU A 83 1.97 7.18 12.90
C GLU A 83 1.50 6.06 13.82
N SER A 84 1.74 6.30 15.11
CA SER A 84 1.26 5.58 16.28
C SER A 84 -0.07 4.82 16.08
N SER A 85 -0.01 3.49 16.20
CA SER A 85 -1.13 2.62 16.64
C SER A 85 -0.58 1.29 17.18
N ILE A 86 -0.15 1.38 18.44
CA ILE A 86 -0.26 0.39 19.54
C ILE A 86 -0.90 -0.98 19.20
N ILE A 87 -0.12 -2.04 19.51
CA ILE A 87 -0.43 -3.42 19.93
C ILE A 87 -1.03 -4.39 18.90
N THR A 88 -0.26 -5.43 18.55
CA THR A 88 -0.62 -6.80 18.95
C THR A 88 0.64 -7.57 19.36
N GLU A 89 0.63 -8.01 20.61
CA GLU A 89 1.60 -8.88 21.25
C GLU A 89 1.76 -10.19 20.46
N ASN A 90 3.00 -10.68 20.35
CA ASN A 90 3.22 -12.12 20.57
C ASN A 90 4.60 -12.31 21.21
N SER A 91 4.53 -12.51 22.51
CA SER A 91 5.55 -13.03 23.40
C SER A 91 6.06 -14.39 22.91
N CYS A 92 7.38 -14.54 22.86
CA CYS A 92 8.08 -15.78 23.24
C CYS A 92 9.55 -15.43 23.50
N SER A 93 9.79 -14.82 24.66
CA SER A 93 11.09 -14.92 25.33
C SER A 93 10.97 -16.04 26.35
N GLU A 94 11.57 -17.19 26.09
CA GLU A 94 12.11 -18.01 27.17
C GLU A 94 13.61 -18.12 26.97
N ASN A 95 14.31 -17.37 27.81
CA ASN A 95 15.72 -17.52 28.12
C ASN A 95 16.00 -18.95 28.61
N ASN A 96 17.21 -19.44 28.40
CA ASN A 96 18.01 -19.94 29.51
C ASN A 96 19.51 -19.75 29.21
N ASN A 97 20.16 -19.11 30.16
CA ASN A 97 21.60 -18.86 30.24
C ASN A 97 22.35 -20.16 30.54
N ASP A 98 23.59 -20.26 30.05
CA ASP A 98 24.70 -21.00 30.69
C ASP A 98 25.77 -19.98 31.12
#